data_AF-A0A818D213-F1
#
_entry.id   AF-A0A818D213-F1
#
_cell.length_a   1.000
_cell.length_b   1.000
_cell.length_c   1.000
_cell.angle_alpha   90.00
_cell.angle_beta   90.00
_cell.angle_gamma   90.00
#
_symmetry.space_group_name_H-M   'P 1'
#
loop_
_entity.id
_entity.type
_entity.pdbx_description
1 polymer ?
#
loop_
_entity_poly.entity_id
_entity_poly.type
_entity_poly.pdbx_seq_one_letter_code
_entity_poly.pdbx_strand_id
1 'polypeptide(L)'
;MRDRLDLAKNKSCDGVEPDNIDVYTQMNGGGFRITYRDQLTYNIWLAQEAHARDLSIGLKNDVDQVRDLVSYFDWAINEQCWEYNECNTLQPFITGNFLSMEIR
;
A
#
# COMPACT_ATOMS: atom_id res chain seq x y z
N MET A 1 -9.54 -10.34 4.71
CA MET A 1 -8.31 -10.35 3.88
C MET A 1 -7.46 -11.61 4.03
N ARG A 2 -7.32 -12.20 5.23
CA ARG A 2 -6.52 -13.42 5.45
C ARG A 2 -6.71 -14.50 4.39
N ASP A 3 -7.96 -14.89 4.12
CA ASP A 3 -8.26 -15.92 3.11
C ASP A 3 -7.74 -15.59 1.70
N ARG A 4 -7.69 -14.31 1.33
CA ARG A 4 -7.13 -13.87 0.04
C ARG A 4 -5.60 -13.95 0.02
N LEU A 5 -4.96 -13.67 1.14
CA LEU A 5 -3.51 -13.83 1.30
C LEU A 5 -3.13 -15.31 1.33
N ASP A 6 -3.91 -16.15 2.03
CA ASP A 6 -3.76 -17.61 2.00
C ASP A 6 -3.91 -18.14 0.57
N LEU A 7 -4.89 -17.64 -0.18
CA LEU A 7 -5.07 -17.99 -1.59
C LEU A 7 -3.87 -17.56 -2.44
N ALA A 8 -3.31 -16.36 -2.24
CA ALA A 8 -2.13 -15.89 -2.96
C ALA A 8 -0.92 -16.79 -2.69
N LYS A 9 -0.67 -17.14 -1.43
CA LYS A 9 0.39 -18.08 -1.05
C LYS A 9 0.17 -19.47 -1.67
N ASN A 10 -1.05 -19.99 -1.62
CA ASN A 10 -1.40 -21.29 -2.21
C ASN A 10 -1.28 -21.32 -3.74
N LYS A 11 -1.36 -20.15 -4.39
CA LYS A 11 -1.12 -19.98 -5.82
C LYS A 11 0.34 -19.68 -6.16
N SER A 12 1.24 -19.72 -5.17
CA SER A 12 2.67 -19.42 -5.32
C SER A 12 2.93 -18.01 -5.85
N CYS A 13 2.11 -17.03 -5.47
CA CYS A 13 2.43 -15.63 -5.71
C CYS A 13 3.67 -15.24 -4.91
N ASP A 14 4.56 -14.43 -5.51
CA ASP A 14 5.73 -13.87 -4.81
C ASP A 14 5.36 -12.63 -3.96
N GLY A 15 4.27 -11.96 -4.32
CA GLY A 15 3.76 -10.81 -3.59
C GLY A 15 2.32 -10.46 -3.94
N VAL A 16 1.79 -9.48 -3.23
CA VAL A 16 0.42 -8.99 -3.35
C VAL A 16 0.39 -7.46 -3.43
N GLU A 17 -0.61 -6.97 -4.14
CA GLU A 17 -0.91 -5.55 -4.29
C GLU A 17 -2.37 -5.34 -3.85
N PRO A 18 -2.61 -4.97 -2.58
CA PRO A 18 -3.95 -4.71 -2.11
C PRO A 18 -4.40 -3.31 -2.52
N ASP A 19 -5.33 -3.26 -3.45
CA ASP A 19 -5.91 -2.01 -3.94
C ASP A 19 -6.86 -1.34 -2.92
N ASN A 20 -7.08 -0.03 -3.07
CA ASN A 20 -7.92 0.83 -2.23
C ASN A 20 -7.49 0.82 -0.74
N ILE A 21 -6.21 1.05 -0.50
CA ILE A 21 -5.63 1.17 0.85
C ILE A 21 -5.33 2.62 1.25
N ASP A 22 -5.98 3.58 0.60
CA ASP A 22 -5.91 5.03 0.82
C ASP A 22 -7.31 5.65 1.03
N VAL A 23 -8.35 4.82 1.26
CA VAL A 23 -9.77 5.22 1.19
C VAL A 23 -10.14 6.38 2.12
N TYR A 24 -9.38 6.61 3.20
CA TYR A 24 -9.59 7.78 4.06
C TYR A 24 -9.49 9.13 3.31
N THR A 25 -8.79 9.19 2.18
CA THR A 25 -8.69 10.39 1.31
C THR A 25 -9.98 10.66 0.51
N GLN A 26 -10.85 9.65 0.36
CA GLN A 26 -12.02 9.69 -0.52
C GLN A 26 -13.36 9.90 0.22
N MET A 27 -13.31 10.34 1.49
CA MET A 27 -14.46 10.45 2.40
C MET A 27 -15.35 11.69 2.16
N ASN A 28 -15.91 11.83 0.95
CA ASN A 28 -16.76 12.97 0.57
C ASN A 28 -18.27 12.68 0.54
N GLY A 29 -18.73 11.48 0.95
CA GLY A 29 -20.09 10.97 0.65
C GLY A 29 -20.99 10.58 1.81
N GLY A 30 -20.65 10.87 3.08
CA GLY A 30 -21.50 10.53 4.23
C GLY A 30 -21.52 9.04 4.63
N GLY A 31 -20.56 8.24 4.12
CA GLY A 31 -20.35 6.86 4.52
C GLY A 31 -19.63 6.69 5.87
N PHE A 32 -19.19 5.47 6.18
CA PHE A 32 -18.38 5.18 7.37
C PHE A 32 -17.07 5.97 7.30
N ARG A 33 -16.84 6.83 8.29
CA ARG A 33 -15.65 7.67 8.34
C ARG A 33 -14.43 6.81 8.70
N ILE A 34 -13.52 6.66 7.75
CA ILE A 34 -12.18 6.12 7.96
C ILE A 34 -11.23 7.30 8.21
N THR A 35 -10.53 7.29 9.33
CA THR A 35 -9.50 8.30 9.61
C THR A 35 -8.15 7.87 9.06
N TYR A 36 -7.21 8.82 8.94
CA TYR A 36 -5.80 8.55 8.67
C TYR A 36 -5.27 7.43 9.57
N ARG A 37 -5.58 7.46 10.88
CA ARG A 37 -5.09 6.46 11.84
C ARG A 37 -5.72 5.09 11.63
N ASP A 38 -6.99 5.04 11.23
CA ASP A 38 -7.67 3.77 10.93
C ASP A 38 -7.02 3.12 9.70
N GLN A 39 -6.78 3.89 8.64
CA GLN A 39 -6.09 3.40 7.44
C GLN A 39 -4.67 2.94 7.78
N LEU A 40 -3.91 3.76 8.52
CA LEU A 40 -2.54 3.42 8.91
C LEU A 40 -2.48 2.11 9.71
N THR A 41 -3.40 1.94 10.66
CA THR A 41 -3.49 0.71 11.48
C THR A 41 -3.81 -0.49 10.60
N TYR A 42 -4.74 -0.34 9.66
CA TYR A 42 -5.11 -1.41 8.74
C TYR A 42 -3.97 -1.78 7.78
N ASN A 43 -3.27 -0.79 7.23
CA ASN A 43 -2.16 -0.98 6.29
C ASN A 43 -0.97 -1.70 6.96
N ILE A 44 -0.62 -1.32 8.20
CA ILE A 44 0.40 -2.03 8.98
C ILE A 44 0.00 -3.48 9.24
N TRP A 45 -1.25 -3.71 9.67
CA TRP A 45 -1.76 -5.07 9.88
C TRP A 45 -1.72 -5.90 8.60
N LEU A 46 -2.13 -5.30 7.47
CA LEU A 46 -2.19 -5.96 6.18
C LEU A 46 -0.79 -6.37 5.70
N ALA A 47 0.21 -5.51 5.86
CA ALA A 47 1.60 -5.82 5.56
C ALA A 47 2.14 -6.96 6.42
N GLN A 48 1.90 -6.91 7.73
CA GLN A 48 2.30 -7.98 8.65
C GLN A 48 1.66 -9.34 8.29
N GLU A 49 0.39 -9.35 7.88
CA GLU A 49 -0.29 -10.59 7.45
C GLU A 49 0.26 -11.13 6.13
N ALA A 50 0.70 -10.28 5.21
CA ALA A 50 1.37 -10.69 3.98
C ALA A 50 2.76 -11.29 4.28
N HIS A 51 3.57 -10.59 5.08
CA HIS A 51 4.89 -11.06 5.48
C HIS A 51 4.85 -12.37 6.28
N ALA A 52 3.83 -12.57 7.13
CA ALA A 52 3.63 -13.83 7.85
C ALA A 52 3.39 -15.05 6.94
N ARG A 53 3.16 -14.82 5.64
CA ARG A 53 2.96 -15.85 4.61
C ARG A 53 4.10 -15.87 3.59
N ASP A 54 5.21 -15.19 3.87
CA ASP A 54 6.32 -14.92 2.94
C ASP A 54 5.87 -14.30 1.61
N LEU A 55 4.84 -13.45 1.64
CA LEU A 55 4.42 -12.66 0.48
C LEU A 55 5.03 -11.27 0.60
N SER A 56 5.68 -10.80 -0.45
CA SER A 56 5.99 -9.37 -0.58
C SER A 56 4.71 -8.54 -0.72
N ILE A 57 4.71 -7.27 -0.31
CA ILE A 57 3.54 -6.39 -0.40
C ILE A 57 3.88 -4.99 -0.92
N GLY A 58 3.05 -4.51 -1.86
CA GLY A 58 3.13 -3.18 -2.44
C GLY A 58 2.19 -2.15 -1.79
N LEU A 59 2.67 -0.94 -1.52
CA LEU A 59 1.84 0.21 -1.10
C LEU A 59 1.24 0.87 -2.34
N LYS A 60 -0.09 0.84 -2.45
CA LYS A 60 -0.86 1.40 -3.56
C LYS A 60 -1.35 2.81 -3.25
N ASN A 61 -0.91 3.79 -4.05
CA ASN A 61 -1.36 5.19 -4.10
C ASN A 61 -1.34 6.02 -2.80
N ASP A 62 -1.22 5.44 -1.60
CA ASP A 62 -1.31 6.11 -0.30
C ASP A 62 -0.08 6.99 0.01
N VAL A 63 0.15 7.98 -0.87
CA VAL A 63 1.29 8.90 -0.91
C VAL A 63 1.40 9.73 0.36
N ASP A 64 0.24 10.04 0.96
CA ASP A 64 0.12 10.81 2.20
C ASP A 64 0.64 10.03 3.42
N GLN A 65 0.62 8.69 3.40
CA GLN A 65 1.11 7.85 4.50
C GLN A 65 2.50 7.23 4.24
N VAL A 66 3.13 7.50 3.10
CA VAL A 66 4.40 6.85 2.71
C VAL A 66 5.45 6.87 3.82
N ARG A 67 5.65 8.01 4.49
CA ARG A 67 6.67 8.12 5.55
C ARG A 67 6.40 7.24 6.75
N ASP A 68 5.15 6.97 7.06
CA ASP A 68 4.74 6.12 8.17
C ASP A 68 4.71 4.63 7.77
N LEU A 69 4.53 4.35 6.48
CA LEU A 69 4.34 2.99 5.95
C LEU A 69 5.56 2.38 5.26
N VAL A 70 6.55 3.17 4.84
CA VAL A 70 7.72 2.70 4.05
C VAL A 70 8.50 1.57 4.73
N SER A 71 8.53 1.52 6.07
CA SER A 71 9.22 0.44 6.79
C SER A 71 8.43 -0.88 6.87
N TYR A 72 7.18 -0.89 6.43
CA TYR A 72 6.28 -2.05 6.48
C TYR A 72 6.01 -2.65 5.09
N PHE A 73 6.18 -1.88 4.01
CA PHE A 73 5.94 -2.33 2.64
C PHE A 73 7.27 -2.54 1.90
N ASP A 74 7.28 -3.47 0.95
CA ASP A 74 8.49 -3.85 0.22
C ASP A 74 8.70 -3.06 -1.07
N TRP A 75 7.61 -2.48 -1.58
CA TRP A 75 7.60 -1.65 -2.77
C TRP A 75 6.37 -0.75 -2.78
N ALA A 76 6.35 0.21 -3.69
CA ALA A 76 5.20 1.06 -3.95
C ALA A 76 4.72 0.88 -5.39
N ILE A 77 3.42 1.02 -5.57
CA ILE A 77 2.80 1.14 -6.89
C ILE A 77 1.90 2.38 -6.89
N ASN A 78 2.16 3.29 -7.81
CA ASN A 78 1.42 4.55 -7.91
C ASN A 78 0.81 4.70 -9.29
N GLU A 79 -0.37 5.31 -9.32
CA GLU A 79 -1.03 5.72 -10.56
C GLU A 79 -0.89 7.20 -10.77
N GLN A 80 -0.46 7.58 -11.98
CA GLN A 80 -0.52 8.96 -12.46
C GLN A 80 0.25 9.97 -11.57
N CYS A 81 1.37 9.57 -10.96
CA CYS A 81 2.16 10.45 -10.09
C CYS A 81 2.62 11.71 -10.83
N TRP A 82 2.82 11.59 -12.14
CA TRP A 82 3.20 12.70 -13.02
C TRP A 82 2.04 13.66 -13.27
N GLU A 83 0.82 13.16 -13.43
CA GLU A 83 -0.38 13.98 -13.66
C GLU A 83 -0.68 14.82 -12.42
N TYR A 84 -0.56 14.21 -11.24
CA TYR A 84 -0.86 14.85 -9.96
C TYR A 84 0.36 15.49 -9.27
N ASN A 85 1.54 15.46 -9.91
CA ASN A 85 2.80 16.03 -9.42
C ASN A 85 3.17 15.53 -8.00
N GLU A 86 2.99 14.24 -7.76
CA GLU A 86 3.17 13.59 -6.46
C GLU A 86 4.34 12.60 -6.44
N CYS A 87 5.05 12.39 -7.56
CA CYS A 87 6.15 11.41 -7.64
C CYS A 87 7.25 11.59 -6.57
N ASN A 88 7.48 12.83 -6.11
CA ASN A 88 8.48 13.12 -5.08
C ASN A 88 8.13 12.52 -3.70
N THR A 89 6.85 12.26 -3.43
CA THR A 89 6.40 11.63 -2.19
C THR A 89 6.88 10.18 -2.07
N LEU A 90 7.15 9.51 -3.19
CA LEU A 90 7.59 8.11 -3.29
C LEU A 90 9.10 7.93 -3.14
N GLN A 91 9.87 9.02 -3.04
CA GLN A 91 11.34 8.98 -2.84
C GLN A 91 11.80 8.08 -1.68
N PRO A 92 11.08 7.95 -0.55
CA PRO A 92 11.44 7.02 0.52
C PRO A 92 11.56 5.56 0.05
N PHE A 93 10.76 5.12 -0.93
CA PHE A 93 10.90 3.78 -1.49
C PHE A 93 12.17 3.67 -2.34
N ILE A 94 12.47 4.66 -3.17
CA ILE A 94 13.66 4.65 -4.05
C ILE A 94 14.98 4.71 -3.26
N THR A 95 15.04 5.58 -2.25
CA THR A 95 16.27 5.82 -1.48
C THR A 95 16.56 4.75 -0.43
N GLY A 96 15.53 4.00 0.00
CA GLY A 96 15.65 2.89 0.95
C GLY A 96 16.03 1.53 0.33
N ASN A 97 16.34 1.48 -0.97
CA ASN A 97 16.47 0.25 -1.78
C ASN A 97 15.17 -0.55 -1.97
N PHE A 98 14.01 0.09 -1.84
CA PHE A 98 12.73 -0.50 -2.21
C PHE A 98 12.38 -0.16 -3.66
N LEU A 99 11.51 -0.96 -4.28
CA LEU A 99 11.07 -0.72 -5.65
C LEU A 99 9.87 0.23 -5.68
N SER A 100 9.80 1.14 -6.64
CA SER A 100 8.63 1.98 -6.91
C SER A 100 8.23 1.79 -8.37
N MET A 101 6.98 1.41 -8.60
CA MET A 101 6.41 1.20 -9.94
C MET A 101 5.34 2.24 -10.22
N GLU A 102 5.41 2.87 -11.38
CA GLU A 102 4.39 3.80 -11.88
C GLU A 102 3.55 3.08 -12.95
N ILE A 103 2.24 3.06 -12.79
CA ILE A 103 1.29 2.57 -13.80
C ILE A 103 0.45 3.73 -14.35
N ARG A 104 0.26 3.71 -15.67
CA ARG A 104 -0.42 4.76 -16.44
C ARG A 104 -1.85 4.39 -16.77
#